data_AF-A0A7J2I0C2-F1
#
_entry.id   AF-A0A7J2I0C2-F1
#
_cell.length_a   1.000
_cell.length_b   1.000
_cell.length_c   1.000
_cell.angle_alpha   90.00
_cell.angle_beta   90.00
_cell.angle_gamma   90.00
#
_symmetry.space_group_name_H-M   'P 1'
#
loop_
_entity.id
_entity.type
_entity.pdbx_description
1 polymer ?
#
loop_
_entity_poly.entity_id
_entity_poly.type
_entity_poly.pdbx_seq_one_letter_code
_entity_poly.pdbx_strand_id
1 'polypeptide(L)'
;MSTFVVSLVEDAIIKNQLEHSFNWAIPETVYADAVSFLRMKNVEKLPKDTSRIMVSLLTYYNLRKIKGTLEEEMFTDVQAISSILQKLSESPTAEKRIEAATKIYDALTVYRENFEIPSLLYTESHGTNDLFYEPYIPKEEQIQQLIRETLPLINPEIKNKEQVESFLQNYNGNEAHRALTTWREKENSKLKILKHYVEIGKDTKFEDFDFPTEDFSEFQRRRELLSSPIRRILNRLRLLKNVGGEDFRQESGFVDLQEAIQVIASKSQRTDIFVREELQTREDAWSILIDASHSLNMFKGEVRGIALCLAEVAKTLILDQNSWGMYAFN
;
A
#
# COMPACT_ATOMS: atom_id res chain seq x y z
N MET A 1 17.28 -4.19 20.43
CA MET A 1 17.75 -5.57 20.65
C MET A 1 16.70 -6.44 21.34
N SER A 2 16.34 -6.18 22.61
CA SER A 2 15.38 -7.03 23.35
C SER A 2 14.03 -7.19 22.63
N THR A 3 13.49 -6.12 22.06
CA THR A 3 12.25 -6.16 21.27
C THR A 3 12.35 -7.10 20.06
N PHE A 4 13.49 -7.10 19.34
CA PHE A 4 13.72 -8.00 18.22
C PHE A 4 13.75 -9.47 18.68
N VAL A 5 14.47 -9.76 19.77
CA VAL A 5 14.58 -11.11 20.32
C VAL A 5 13.22 -11.64 20.78
N VAL A 6 12.44 -10.81 21.48
CA VAL A 6 11.09 -11.18 21.92
C VAL A 6 10.20 -11.45 20.73
N SER A 7 10.21 -10.59 19.71
CA SER A 7 9.44 -10.84 18.49
C SER A 7 9.86 -12.13 17.82
N LEU A 8 11.15 -12.33 17.59
CA LEU A 8 11.67 -13.52 16.91
C LEU A 8 11.27 -14.82 17.59
N VAL A 9 11.25 -14.84 18.93
CA VAL A 9 10.78 -15.99 19.72
C VAL A 9 9.27 -16.19 19.59
N GLU A 10 8.47 -15.13 19.71
CA GLU A 10 7.02 -15.22 19.56
C GLU A 10 6.61 -15.59 18.13
N ASP A 11 7.28 -15.04 17.11
CA ASP A 11 7.07 -15.36 15.69
C ASP A 11 7.39 -16.84 15.42
N ALA A 12 8.44 -17.39 16.04
CA ALA A 12 8.75 -18.81 15.95
C ALA A 12 7.65 -19.69 16.55
N ILE A 13 7.09 -19.29 17.69
CA ILE A 13 5.98 -20.01 18.35
C ILE A 13 4.71 -19.94 17.51
N ILE A 14 4.36 -18.74 17.01
CA ILE A 14 3.20 -18.52 16.15
C ILE A 14 3.34 -19.33 14.87
N LYS A 15 4.52 -19.33 14.24
CA LYS A 15 4.79 -20.12 13.03
C LYS A 15 4.57 -21.61 13.26
N ASN A 16 5.10 -22.16 14.35
CA ASN A 16 4.86 -23.56 14.70
C ASN A 16 3.37 -23.84 14.90
N GLN A 17 2.63 -22.94 15.55
CA GLN A 17 1.19 -23.08 15.74
C GLN A 17 0.43 -23.01 14.40
N LEU A 18 0.83 -22.13 13.49
CA LEU A 18 0.27 -22.05 12.13
C LEU A 18 0.52 -23.33 11.35
N GLU A 19 1.73 -23.90 11.45
CA GLU A 19 2.08 -25.15 10.77
C GLU A 19 1.27 -26.36 11.24
N HIS A 20 0.84 -26.39 12.50
CA HIS A 20 0.06 -27.50 13.06
C HIS A 20 -1.46 -27.29 12.96
N SER A 21 -1.93 -26.07 13.20
CA SER A 21 -3.36 -25.77 13.32
C SER A 21 -3.96 -25.13 12.07
N PHE A 22 -3.14 -24.51 11.22
CA PHE A 22 -3.61 -23.67 10.11
C PHE A 22 -2.74 -23.84 8.85
N ASN A 23 -2.66 -25.05 8.32
CA ASN A 23 -1.84 -25.37 7.14
C ASN A 23 -2.11 -24.46 5.91
N TRP A 24 -3.32 -23.88 5.83
CA TRP A 24 -3.69 -22.92 4.77
C TRP A 24 -2.92 -21.59 4.85
N ALA A 25 -2.36 -21.24 6.01
CA ALA A 25 -1.60 -20.00 6.21
C ALA A 25 -0.13 -20.14 5.79
N ILE A 26 0.39 -21.36 5.65
CA ILE A 26 1.78 -21.61 5.23
C ILE A 26 2.07 -21.02 3.83
N PRO A 27 1.20 -21.21 2.81
CA PRO A 27 1.37 -20.55 1.52
C PRO A 27 1.35 -19.03 1.57
N GLU A 28 0.54 -18.44 2.46
CA GLU A 28 0.45 -17.00 2.65
C GLU A 28 1.78 -16.42 3.17
N THR A 29 2.32 -17.02 4.24
CA THR A 29 3.56 -16.57 4.87
C THR A 29 4.76 -16.77 3.98
N VAL A 30 4.89 -17.94 3.33
CA VAL A 30 5.99 -18.23 2.40
C VAL A 30 5.99 -17.26 1.20
N TYR A 31 4.82 -16.95 0.64
CA TYR A 31 4.71 -15.99 -0.46
C TYR A 31 5.11 -14.58 -0.01
N ALA A 32 4.60 -14.14 1.15
CA ALA A 32 4.92 -12.84 1.73
C ALA A 32 6.41 -12.67 2.05
N ASP A 33 7.04 -13.71 2.61
CA ASP A 33 8.48 -13.74 2.90
C ASP A 33 9.30 -13.74 1.62
N ALA A 34 8.89 -14.50 0.59
CA ALA A 34 9.57 -14.52 -0.71
C ALA A 34 9.56 -13.14 -1.38
N VAL A 35 8.44 -12.42 -1.32
CA VAL A 35 8.35 -11.05 -1.84
C VAL A 35 9.25 -10.11 -1.05
N SER A 36 9.24 -10.20 0.28
CA SER A 36 10.14 -9.41 1.14
C SER A 36 11.60 -9.68 0.81
N PHE A 37 11.98 -10.95 0.64
CA PHE A 37 13.33 -11.35 0.24
C PHE A 37 13.74 -10.81 -1.13
N LEU A 38 12.84 -10.80 -2.12
CA LEU A 38 13.18 -10.26 -3.43
C LEU A 38 13.33 -8.73 -3.43
N ARG A 39 12.62 -8.03 -2.55
CA ARG A 39 12.66 -6.57 -2.43
C ARG A 39 13.79 -6.05 -1.54
N MET A 40 14.23 -6.82 -0.55
CA MET A 40 15.22 -6.33 0.42
C MET A 40 16.59 -6.03 -0.22
N LYS A 41 17.37 -5.19 0.45
CA LYS A 41 18.79 -4.97 0.12
C LYS A 41 19.57 -6.26 0.33
N ASN A 42 20.65 -6.48 -0.43
CA ASN A 42 21.60 -7.53 -0.07
C ASN A 42 22.20 -7.21 1.31
N VAL A 43 22.43 -8.24 2.11
CA VAL A 43 22.92 -8.11 3.48
C VAL A 43 24.26 -7.37 3.52
N GLU A 44 25.17 -7.66 2.59
CA GLU A 44 26.47 -6.98 2.46
C GLU A 44 26.37 -5.45 2.27
N LYS A 45 25.24 -4.94 1.75
CA LYS A 45 25.00 -3.51 1.56
C LYS A 45 24.48 -2.81 2.82
N LEU A 46 24.08 -3.58 3.84
CA LEU A 46 23.67 -3.01 5.12
C LEU A 46 24.91 -2.46 5.84
N PRO A 47 24.86 -1.24 6.38
CA PRO A 47 26.04 -0.56 6.90
C PRO A 47 26.53 -1.14 8.24
N LYS A 48 25.65 -1.81 8.99
CA LYS A 48 25.91 -2.25 10.37
C LYS A 48 25.81 -3.75 10.50
N ASP A 49 26.74 -4.34 11.25
CA ASP A 49 26.78 -5.78 11.49
C ASP A 49 25.57 -6.29 12.27
N THR A 50 25.03 -5.50 13.21
CA THR A 50 23.78 -5.82 13.90
C THR A 50 22.61 -5.99 12.92
N SER A 51 22.49 -5.08 11.94
CA SER A 51 21.45 -5.17 10.92
C SER A 51 21.69 -6.37 10.00
N ARG A 52 22.95 -6.64 9.65
CA ARG A 52 23.32 -7.80 8.82
C ARG A 52 22.90 -9.11 9.45
N ILE A 53 23.26 -9.33 10.72
CA ILE A 53 22.91 -10.58 11.41
C ILE A 53 21.41 -10.72 11.64
N MET A 54 20.73 -9.66 12.08
CA MET A 54 19.28 -9.71 12.33
C MET A 54 18.49 -10.00 11.05
N VAL A 55 18.80 -9.32 9.94
CA VAL A 55 18.16 -9.57 8.64
C VAL A 55 18.48 -10.97 8.13
N SER A 56 19.71 -11.43 8.33
CA SER A 56 20.12 -12.80 7.97
C SER A 56 19.36 -13.83 8.80
N LEU A 57 19.11 -13.56 10.09
CA LEU A 57 18.28 -14.42 10.95
C LEU A 57 16.85 -14.52 10.43
N LEU A 58 16.20 -13.37 10.15
CA LEU A 58 14.83 -13.35 9.63
C LEU A 58 14.72 -14.16 8.33
N THR A 59 15.60 -13.89 7.37
CA THR A 59 15.57 -14.54 6.06
C THR A 59 15.97 -16.01 6.11
N TYR A 60 16.97 -16.37 6.92
CA TYR A 60 17.40 -17.76 7.06
C TYR A 60 16.41 -18.60 7.85
N TYR A 61 15.77 -18.04 8.88
CA TYR A 61 14.73 -18.73 9.63
C TYR A 61 13.47 -18.95 8.78
N ASN A 62 13.06 -17.95 8.00
CA ASN A 62 11.83 -18.03 7.22
C ASN A 62 12.00 -18.74 5.89
N LEU A 63 13.10 -18.52 5.17
CA LEU A 63 13.31 -19.00 3.80
C LEU A 63 14.51 -19.93 3.64
N ARG A 64 15.28 -20.22 4.69
CA ARG A 64 16.55 -20.99 4.60
C ARG A 64 17.57 -20.40 3.64
N LYS A 65 17.45 -19.11 3.32
CA LYS A 65 18.29 -18.42 2.35
C LYS A 65 18.65 -17.03 2.88
N ILE A 66 19.90 -16.64 2.68
CA ILE A 66 20.39 -15.29 2.98
C ILE A 66 20.57 -14.56 1.65
N LYS A 67 20.20 -13.27 1.60
CA LYS A 67 20.35 -12.48 0.38
C LYS A 67 21.72 -11.80 0.31
N GLY A 68 22.55 -12.26 -0.60
CA GLY A 68 23.94 -11.80 -0.73
C GLY A 68 24.87 -12.62 0.15
N THR A 69 25.94 -11.99 0.60
CA THR A 69 27.06 -12.64 1.30
C THR A 69 27.09 -12.20 2.75
N LEU A 70 27.40 -13.14 3.65
CA LEU A 70 27.58 -12.92 5.08
C LEU A 70 28.91 -13.54 5.50
N GLU A 71 29.58 -12.94 6.48
CA GLU A 71 30.83 -13.46 7.05
C GLU A 71 30.60 -14.83 7.72
N GLU A 72 31.58 -15.73 7.65
CA GLU A 72 31.44 -17.12 8.12
C GLU A 72 31.12 -17.22 9.63
N GLU A 73 31.71 -16.35 10.45
CA GLU A 73 31.42 -16.27 11.88
C GLU A 73 29.95 -15.88 12.13
N MET A 74 29.48 -14.82 11.48
CA MET A 74 28.08 -14.40 11.56
C MET A 74 27.11 -15.47 11.04
N PHE A 75 27.49 -16.17 9.97
CA PHE A 75 26.66 -17.25 9.43
C PHE A 75 26.54 -18.42 10.42
N THR A 76 27.63 -18.75 11.12
CA THR A 76 27.64 -19.78 12.18
C THR A 76 26.68 -19.40 13.30
N ASP A 77 26.67 -18.13 13.72
CA ASP A 77 25.73 -17.63 14.73
C ASP A 77 24.27 -17.65 14.23
N VAL A 78 24.03 -17.29 12.98
CA VAL A 78 22.71 -17.39 12.34
C VAL A 78 22.19 -18.82 12.38
N GLN A 79 23.03 -19.82 12.07
CA GLN A 79 22.67 -21.23 12.13
C GLN A 79 22.40 -21.70 13.55
N ALA A 80 23.24 -21.30 14.51
CA ALA A 80 23.07 -21.64 15.92
C ALA A 80 21.74 -21.10 16.48
N ILE A 81 21.45 -19.81 16.25
CA ILE A 81 20.21 -19.16 16.69
C ILE A 81 19.00 -19.78 15.99
N SER A 82 19.06 -20.01 14.67
CA SER A 82 17.96 -20.66 13.93
C SER A 82 17.65 -22.06 14.46
N SER A 83 18.66 -22.79 14.94
CA SER A 83 18.51 -24.11 15.57
C SER A 83 17.85 -24.04 16.94
N ILE A 84 18.02 -22.94 17.68
CA ILE A 84 17.29 -22.68 18.94
C ILE A 84 15.81 -22.45 18.64
N LEU A 85 15.50 -21.59 17.66
CA LEU A 85 14.12 -21.26 17.29
C LEU A 85 13.34 -22.49 16.82
N GLN A 86 13.94 -23.36 16.01
CA GLN A 86 13.33 -24.61 15.54
C GLN A 86 12.99 -25.61 16.65
N LYS A 87 13.66 -25.53 17.80
CA LYS A 87 13.42 -26.43 18.94
C LYS A 87 12.27 -25.96 19.82
N LEU A 88 11.74 -24.76 19.58
CA LEU A 88 10.57 -24.28 20.30
C LEU A 88 9.34 -25.09 19.85
N SER A 89 8.49 -25.47 20.80
CA SER A 89 7.20 -26.09 20.55
C SER A 89 6.12 -25.03 20.25
N GLU A 90 4.93 -25.45 19.87
CA GLU A 90 3.75 -24.56 19.72
C GLU A 90 3.32 -23.88 21.04
N SER A 91 3.52 -24.56 22.18
CA SER A 91 3.17 -24.06 23.51
C SER A 91 4.30 -24.25 24.52
N PRO A 92 5.45 -23.57 24.32
CA PRO A 92 6.59 -23.72 25.21
C PRO A 92 6.27 -23.10 26.58
N THR A 93 6.79 -23.73 27.63
CA THR A 93 6.72 -23.19 29.00
C THR A 93 7.41 -21.84 29.07
N ALA A 94 6.98 -20.99 30.02
CA ALA A 94 7.59 -19.67 30.23
C ALA A 94 9.11 -19.75 30.42
N GLU A 95 9.59 -20.77 31.14
CA GLU A 95 11.02 -21.03 31.35
C GLU A 95 11.77 -21.28 30.03
N LYS A 96 11.21 -22.11 29.13
CA LYS A 96 11.82 -22.38 27.81
C LYS A 96 11.83 -21.15 26.92
N ARG A 97 10.79 -20.31 26.98
CA ARG A 97 10.73 -19.03 26.25
C ARG A 97 11.83 -18.09 26.72
N ILE A 98 11.96 -17.93 28.04
CA ILE A 98 12.98 -17.07 28.65
C ILE A 98 14.37 -17.61 28.32
N GLU A 99 14.60 -18.93 28.46
CA GLU A 99 15.89 -19.55 28.15
C GLU A 99 16.30 -19.32 26.69
N ALA A 100 15.39 -19.52 25.74
CA ALA A 100 15.64 -19.25 24.32
C ALA A 100 15.94 -17.77 24.08
N ALA A 101 15.11 -16.87 24.61
CA ALA A 101 15.31 -15.43 24.49
C ALA A 101 16.66 -14.99 25.07
N THR A 102 17.07 -15.49 26.24
CA THR A 102 18.36 -15.18 26.85
C THR A 102 19.52 -15.65 25.98
N LYS A 103 19.50 -16.89 25.49
CA LYS A 103 20.57 -17.41 24.61
C LYS A 103 20.71 -16.61 23.32
N ILE A 104 19.59 -16.25 22.70
CA ILE A 104 19.58 -15.45 21.46
C ILE A 104 20.05 -14.03 21.75
N TYR A 105 19.60 -13.43 22.85
CA TYR A 105 20.03 -12.10 23.25
C TYR A 105 21.54 -12.06 23.48
N ASP A 106 22.09 -13.01 24.24
CA ASP A 106 23.52 -13.10 24.53
C ASP A 106 24.33 -13.24 23.24
N ALA A 107 23.91 -14.12 22.31
CA ALA A 107 24.56 -14.28 21.01
C ALA A 107 24.55 -12.97 20.18
N LEU A 108 23.42 -12.25 20.18
CA LEU A 108 23.30 -11.00 19.44
C LEU A 108 24.00 -9.81 20.10
N THR A 109 24.27 -9.87 21.41
CA THR A 109 24.97 -8.80 22.12
C THR A 109 26.43 -8.64 21.72
N VAL A 110 27.01 -9.58 20.98
CA VAL A 110 28.36 -9.47 20.42
C VAL A 110 28.41 -8.38 19.34
N TYR A 111 27.34 -8.24 18.55
CA TYR A 111 27.23 -7.32 17.42
C TYR A 111 26.80 -5.91 17.84
N ARG A 112 27.32 -5.41 18.97
CA ARG A 112 26.84 -4.21 19.69
C ARG A 112 26.71 -2.98 18.78
N GLU A 113 25.49 -2.65 18.40
CA GLU A 113 25.09 -1.31 17.96
C GLU A 113 23.56 -1.18 18.02
N ASN A 114 23.06 -0.13 18.67
CA ASN A 114 21.62 0.13 18.70
C ASN A 114 21.22 0.76 17.37
N PHE A 115 20.42 0.04 16.59
CA PHE A 115 19.77 0.57 15.40
C PHE A 115 18.36 -0.02 15.26
N GLU A 116 17.62 0.55 14.31
CA GLU A 116 16.30 0.13 13.84
C GLU A 116 16.15 -1.40 13.81
N ILE A 117 14.98 -1.86 14.27
CA ILE A 117 14.66 -3.29 14.30
C ILE A 117 14.23 -3.68 12.88
N PRO A 118 15.00 -4.52 12.17
CA PRO A 118 14.59 -4.94 10.84
C PRO A 118 13.31 -5.76 10.93
N SER A 119 12.46 -5.63 9.91
CA SER A 119 11.25 -6.42 9.76
C SER A 119 11.07 -6.90 8.31
N LEU A 120 10.34 -7.98 8.10
CA LEU A 120 9.82 -8.32 6.78
C LEU A 120 8.53 -7.51 6.51
N LEU A 121 8.27 -7.14 5.24
CA LEU A 121 7.24 -6.13 4.90
C LEU A 121 5.80 -6.50 5.28
N TYR A 122 5.51 -7.81 5.37
CA TYR A 122 4.15 -8.32 5.42
C TYR A 122 3.93 -9.33 6.54
N THR A 123 5.01 -9.85 7.11
CA THR A 123 4.99 -10.87 8.17
C THR A 123 5.39 -10.29 9.53
N GLU A 124 5.93 -9.08 9.56
CA GLU A 124 6.38 -8.40 10.78
C GLU A 124 5.99 -6.91 10.75
N SER A 125 5.90 -6.29 11.93
CA SER A 125 5.58 -4.86 12.03
C SER A 125 6.31 -4.22 13.21
N HIS A 126 7.55 -3.79 12.95
CA HIS A 126 8.42 -3.16 13.94
C HIS A 126 8.62 -1.65 13.73
N GLY A 127 7.87 -1.05 12.79
CA GLY A 127 7.91 0.39 12.50
C GLY A 127 8.60 0.70 11.18
N THR A 128 9.39 1.79 11.16
CA THR A 128 10.18 2.16 9.97
C THR A 128 11.21 1.09 9.67
N ASN A 129 11.57 0.97 8.38
CA ASN A 129 12.43 -0.11 7.93
C ASN A 129 13.23 0.30 6.69
N ASP A 130 14.53 0.56 6.88
CA ASP A 130 15.46 0.91 5.81
C ASP A 130 15.96 -0.32 5.02
N LEU A 131 15.38 -1.52 5.19
CA LEU A 131 15.78 -2.76 4.51
C LEU A 131 15.43 -2.82 3.01
N PHE A 132 14.78 -1.81 2.44
CA PHE A 132 14.31 -1.86 1.05
C PHE A 132 14.84 -0.66 0.25
N TYR A 133 15.59 -0.90 -0.84
CA TYR A 133 15.92 0.15 -1.82
C TYR A 133 14.74 0.20 -2.80
N GLU A 134 14.00 1.30 -2.86
CA GLU A 134 13.03 1.59 -3.94
C GLU A 134 11.77 0.70 -4.02
N PRO A 135 10.71 1.16 -4.71
CA PRO A 135 9.55 0.33 -5.05
C PRO A 135 9.91 -0.66 -6.18
N TYR A 136 10.88 -1.55 -5.94
CA TYR A 136 11.05 -2.72 -6.81
C TYR A 136 9.86 -3.66 -6.63
N ILE A 137 9.22 -4.02 -7.74
CA ILE A 137 8.16 -5.01 -7.79
C ILE A 137 8.74 -6.30 -8.38
N PRO A 138 8.91 -7.37 -7.59
CA PRO A 138 9.37 -8.65 -8.11
C PRO A 138 8.38 -9.22 -9.11
N LYS A 139 8.89 -9.87 -10.17
CA LYS A 139 8.06 -10.59 -11.15
C LYS A 139 7.56 -11.91 -10.56
N GLU A 140 6.41 -12.38 -11.03
CA GLU A 140 5.83 -13.64 -10.54
C GLU A 140 6.76 -14.83 -10.76
N GLU A 141 7.47 -14.87 -11.88
CA GLU A 141 8.41 -15.94 -12.20
C GLU A 141 9.57 -15.99 -11.19
N GLN A 142 10.02 -14.83 -10.70
CA GLN A 142 11.09 -14.75 -9.70
C GLN A 142 10.61 -15.23 -8.33
N ILE A 143 9.38 -14.90 -7.97
CA ILE A 143 8.76 -15.35 -6.72
C ILE A 143 8.59 -16.86 -6.75
N GLN A 144 8.01 -17.40 -7.83
CA GLN A 144 7.84 -18.84 -8.03
C GLN A 144 9.16 -19.59 -8.00
N GLN A 145 10.20 -19.06 -8.66
CA GLN A 145 11.52 -19.65 -8.62
C GLN A 145 12.07 -19.72 -7.19
N LEU A 146 11.95 -18.63 -6.44
CA LEU A 146 12.42 -18.60 -5.05
C LEU A 146 11.66 -19.62 -4.19
N ILE A 147 10.33 -19.69 -4.30
CA ILE A 147 9.52 -20.66 -3.56
C ILE A 147 9.92 -22.10 -3.92
N ARG A 148 10.16 -22.40 -5.21
CA ARG A 148 10.61 -23.74 -5.64
C ARG A 148 11.93 -24.15 -5.00
N GLU A 149 12.82 -23.20 -4.78
CA GLU A 149 14.13 -23.43 -4.15
C GLU A 149 14.01 -23.57 -2.62
N THR A 150 13.16 -22.77 -1.96
CA THR A 150 13.13 -22.67 -0.49
C THR A 150 12.11 -23.59 0.17
N LEU A 151 10.97 -23.84 -0.48
CA LEU A 151 9.87 -24.60 0.12
C LEU A 151 10.28 -26.01 0.60
N PRO A 152 11.05 -26.81 -0.15
CA PRO A 152 11.52 -28.12 0.34
C PRO A 152 12.51 -28.02 1.52
N LEU A 153 13.19 -26.89 1.69
CA LEU A 153 14.13 -26.65 2.79
C LEU A 153 13.40 -26.23 4.07
N ILE A 154 12.26 -25.57 3.92
CA ILE A 154 11.42 -25.11 5.04
C ILE A 154 10.53 -26.25 5.53
N ASN A 155 9.90 -26.98 4.61
CA ASN A 155 8.99 -28.07 4.93
C ASN A 155 9.54 -29.42 4.41
N PRO A 156 10.15 -30.25 5.29
CA PRO A 156 10.73 -31.54 4.92
C PRO A 156 9.69 -32.61 4.53
N GLU A 157 8.40 -32.36 4.72
CA GLU A 157 7.33 -33.24 4.21
C GLU A 157 7.18 -33.14 2.68
N ILE A 158 7.65 -32.04 2.09
CA ILE A 158 7.64 -31.81 0.64
C ILE A 158 8.88 -32.48 0.04
N LYS A 159 8.67 -33.69 -0.48
CA LYS A 159 9.73 -34.55 -1.01
C LYS A 159 9.84 -34.49 -2.54
N ASN A 160 8.75 -34.10 -3.21
CA ASN A 160 8.63 -34.23 -4.67
C ASN A 160 8.25 -32.90 -5.33
N LYS A 161 8.67 -32.71 -6.59
CA LYS A 161 8.34 -31.52 -7.40
C LYS A 161 6.82 -31.31 -7.55
N GLU A 162 6.04 -32.38 -7.63
CA GLU A 162 4.57 -32.30 -7.74
C GLU A 162 3.91 -31.65 -6.52
N GLN A 163 4.44 -31.87 -5.31
CA GLN A 163 3.94 -31.23 -4.10
C GLN A 163 4.25 -29.73 -4.08
N VAL A 164 5.42 -29.35 -4.60
CA VAL A 164 5.78 -27.94 -4.82
C VAL A 164 4.81 -27.31 -5.82
N GLU A 165 4.53 -27.94 -6.96
CA GLU A 165 3.57 -27.40 -7.93
C GLU A 165 2.16 -27.28 -7.36
N SER A 166 1.70 -28.26 -6.59
CA SER A 166 0.41 -28.21 -5.89
C SER A 166 0.37 -27.03 -4.92
N PHE A 167 1.45 -26.79 -4.17
CA PHE A 167 1.58 -25.59 -3.33
C PHE A 167 1.53 -24.31 -4.16
N LEU A 168 2.20 -24.27 -5.32
CA LEU A 168 2.18 -23.10 -6.21
C LEU A 168 0.78 -22.81 -6.74
N GLN A 169 0.01 -23.85 -7.06
CA GLN A 169 -1.38 -23.73 -7.46
C GLN A 169 -2.27 -23.24 -6.31
N ASN A 170 -2.00 -23.67 -5.08
CA ASN A 170 -2.79 -23.31 -3.91
C ASN A 170 -2.58 -21.86 -3.44
N TYR A 171 -1.39 -21.25 -3.66
CA TYR A 171 -1.20 -19.84 -3.32
C TYR A 171 -1.71 -18.89 -4.43
N ASN A 172 -1.83 -19.35 -5.67
CA ASN A 172 -2.40 -18.54 -6.75
C ASN A 172 -3.85 -18.16 -6.43
N GLY A 173 -4.08 -16.88 -6.17
CA GLY A 173 -5.40 -16.35 -5.78
C GLY A 173 -5.68 -16.37 -4.28
N ASN A 174 -4.71 -16.70 -3.44
CA ASN A 174 -4.80 -16.55 -1.99
C ASN A 174 -4.77 -15.05 -1.57
N GLU A 175 -4.97 -14.74 -0.30
CA GLU A 175 -5.21 -13.36 0.12
C GLU A 175 -3.95 -12.49 -0.02
N ALA A 176 -2.77 -12.99 0.37
CA ALA A 176 -1.51 -12.26 0.20
C ALA A 176 -1.18 -12.06 -1.29
N HIS A 177 -1.39 -13.09 -2.12
CA HIS A 177 -1.22 -12.97 -3.57
C HIS A 177 -2.19 -11.93 -4.15
N ARG A 178 -3.48 -11.95 -3.77
CA ARG A 178 -4.47 -10.98 -4.25
C ARG A 178 -4.16 -9.57 -3.79
N ALA A 179 -3.82 -9.38 -2.52
CA ALA A 179 -3.45 -8.07 -1.98
C ALA A 179 -2.21 -7.51 -2.70
N LEU A 180 -1.19 -8.33 -2.90
CA LEU A 180 0.05 -7.91 -3.57
C LEU A 180 -0.13 -7.72 -5.07
N THR A 181 -0.96 -8.53 -5.74
CA THR A 181 -1.31 -8.33 -7.15
C THR A 181 -2.13 -7.06 -7.35
N THR A 182 -3.10 -6.79 -6.47
CA THR A 182 -3.87 -5.53 -6.50
C THR A 182 -2.97 -4.32 -6.30
N TRP A 183 -2.05 -4.39 -5.34
CA TRP A 183 -1.03 -3.35 -5.14
C TRP A 183 -0.13 -3.18 -6.37
N ARG A 184 0.39 -4.28 -6.93
CA ARG A 184 1.22 -4.29 -8.14
C ARG A 184 0.50 -3.67 -9.33
N GLU A 185 -0.79 -3.96 -9.52
CA GLU A 185 -1.61 -3.39 -10.58
C GLU A 185 -1.82 -1.88 -10.40
N LYS A 186 -2.09 -1.44 -9.17
CA LYS A 186 -2.17 0.00 -8.84
C LYS A 186 -0.86 0.70 -9.17
N GLU A 187 0.27 0.14 -8.74
CA GLU A 187 1.60 0.73 -8.95
C GLU A 187 2.00 0.74 -10.44
N ASN A 188 1.75 -0.36 -11.15
CA ASN A 188 1.98 -0.42 -12.61
C ASN A 188 1.10 0.58 -13.37
N SER A 189 -0.13 0.81 -12.92
CA SER A 189 -1.02 1.81 -13.51
C SER A 189 -0.47 3.23 -13.28
N LYS A 190 0.02 3.53 -12.07
CA LYS A 190 0.74 4.78 -11.78
C LYS A 190 1.95 4.96 -12.70
N LEU A 191 2.81 3.95 -12.81
CA LEU A 191 3.98 4.02 -13.69
C LEU A 191 3.62 4.23 -15.17
N LYS A 192 2.53 3.63 -15.65
CA LYS A 192 2.04 3.88 -17.02
C LYS A 192 1.59 5.33 -17.20
N ILE A 193 0.86 5.86 -16.22
CA ILE A 193 0.42 7.26 -16.22
C ILE A 193 1.63 8.20 -16.20
N LEU A 194 2.61 7.98 -15.31
CA LEU A 194 3.83 8.79 -15.26
C LEU A 194 4.60 8.74 -16.58
N LYS A 195 4.79 7.55 -17.17
CA LYS A 195 5.47 7.42 -18.47
C LYS A 195 4.77 8.22 -19.57
N HIS A 196 3.44 8.21 -19.59
CA HIS A 196 2.66 8.99 -20.53
C HIS A 196 2.86 10.50 -20.33
N TYR A 197 2.84 10.98 -19.08
CA TYR A 197 3.09 12.39 -18.77
C TYR A 197 4.53 12.82 -19.05
N VAL A 198 5.52 11.98 -18.75
CA VAL A 198 6.92 12.21 -19.10
C VAL A 198 7.08 12.33 -20.61
N GLU A 199 6.38 11.50 -21.38
CA GLU A 199 6.41 11.57 -22.85
C GLU A 199 5.80 12.85 -23.41
N ILE A 200 4.63 13.26 -22.91
CA ILE A 200 4.01 14.56 -23.26
C ILE A 200 4.90 15.73 -22.82
N GLY A 201 5.57 15.56 -21.67
CA GLY A 201 6.40 16.56 -21.03
C GLY A 201 7.80 16.75 -21.62
N LYS A 202 8.22 15.94 -22.60
CA LYS A 202 9.60 15.95 -23.14
C LYS A 202 10.08 17.33 -23.60
N ASP A 203 9.18 18.14 -24.18
CA ASP A 203 9.50 19.47 -24.70
C ASP A 203 9.16 20.61 -23.71
N THR A 204 8.87 20.26 -22.45
CA THR A 204 8.56 21.22 -21.39
C THR A 204 9.77 21.46 -20.49
N LYS A 205 9.68 22.45 -19.59
CA LYS A 205 10.70 22.74 -18.57
C LYS A 205 10.38 22.10 -17.21
N PHE A 206 9.51 21.09 -17.17
CA PHE A 206 9.18 20.41 -15.93
C PHE A 206 10.39 19.60 -15.44
N GLU A 207 10.70 19.69 -14.14
CA GLU A 207 11.84 19.02 -13.51
C GLU A 207 11.58 17.54 -13.30
N ASP A 208 10.37 17.18 -12.85
CA ASP A 208 9.97 15.80 -12.58
C ASP A 208 8.45 15.63 -12.69
N PHE A 209 8.00 14.38 -12.86
CA PHE A 209 6.61 13.96 -12.88
C PHE A 209 6.40 12.86 -11.85
N ASP A 210 5.67 13.15 -10.78
CA ASP A 210 5.44 12.20 -9.71
C ASP A 210 4.00 12.26 -9.17
N PHE A 211 3.57 11.15 -8.55
CA PHE A 211 2.36 11.13 -7.74
C PHE A 211 2.65 11.71 -6.36
N PRO A 212 1.83 12.65 -5.85
CA PRO A 212 2.02 13.18 -4.51
C PRO A 212 1.86 12.07 -3.46
N THR A 213 2.58 12.20 -2.34
CA THR A 213 2.45 11.30 -1.21
C THR A 213 1.00 11.31 -0.69
N GLU A 214 0.32 10.17 -0.81
CA GLU A 214 -1.09 10.02 -0.42
C GLU A 214 -1.21 9.88 1.11
N ASP A 215 -1.70 10.90 1.81
CA ASP A 215 -2.29 10.75 3.15
C ASP A 215 -3.81 10.85 3.05
N PHE A 216 -4.43 9.72 2.69
CA PHE A 216 -5.88 9.63 2.56
C PHE A 216 -6.61 9.91 3.88
N SER A 217 -6.00 9.57 5.02
CA SER A 217 -6.59 9.76 6.34
C SER A 217 -6.66 11.24 6.70
N GLU A 218 -5.57 11.97 6.46
CA GLU A 218 -5.54 13.42 6.64
C GLU A 218 -6.50 14.12 5.66
N PHE A 219 -6.53 13.68 4.40
CA PHE A 219 -7.47 14.17 3.40
C PHE A 219 -8.93 14.01 3.86
N GLN A 220 -9.33 12.81 4.29
CA GLN A 220 -10.70 12.53 4.74
C GLN A 220 -11.08 13.40 5.94
N ARG A 221 -10.21 13.45 6.94
CA ARG A 221 -10.42 14.26 8.15
C ARG A 221 -10.65 15.73 7.82
N ARG A 222 -9.80 16.30 6.94
CA ARG A 222 -9.93 17.70 6.51
C ARG A 222 -11.20 17.92 5.68
N ARG A 223 -11.54 16.98 4.80
CA ARG A 223 -12.74 17.04 3.97
C ARG A 223 -14.02 17.04 4.81
N GLU A 224 -14.09 16.20 5.83
CA GLU A 224 -15.20 16.18 6.78
C GLU A 224 -15.33 17.50 7.54
N LEU A 225 -14.22 18.03 8.06
CA LEU A 225 -14.18 19.30 8.77
C LEU A 225 -14.64 20.48 7.88
N LEU A 226 -14.33 20.44 6.58
CA LEU A 226 -14.65 21.49 5.61
C LEU A 226 -15.94 21.23 4.82
N SER A 227 -16.70 20.19 5.17
CA SER A 227 -17.93 19.80 4.47
C SER A 227 -18.99 20.91 4.38
N SER A 228 -19.16 21.69 5.46
CA SER A 228 -20.11 22.80 5.51
C SER A 228 -19.72 23.97 4.60
N PRO A 229 -18.46 24.50 4.66
CA PRO A 229 -17.96 25.45 3.67
C PRO A 229 -18.08 24.98 2.22
N ILE A 230 -17.66 23.75 1.91
CA ILE A 230 -17.75 23.16 0.55
C ILE A 230 -19.19 23.20 0.05
N ARG A 231 -20.14 22.69 0.86
CA ARG A 231 -21.56 22.66 0.50
C ARG A 231 -22.13 24.06 0.29
N ARG A 232 -21.71 25.03 1.11
CA ARG A 232 -22.16 26.44 1.00
C ARG A 232 -21.70 27.09 -0.29
N ILE A 233 -20.42 26.92 -0.65
CA ILE A 233 -19.85 27.46 -1.89
C ILE A 233 -20.54 26.80 -3.09
N LEU A 234 -20.63 25.47 -3.09
CA LEU A 234 -21.30 24.69 -4.13
C LEU A 234 -22.73 25.16 -4.38
N ASN A 235 -23.52 25.35 -3.31
CA ASN A 235 -24.90 25.80 -3.42
C ASN A 235 -25.00 27.22 -4.01
N ARG A 236 -24.12 28.14 -3.59
CA ARG A 236 -24.08 29.51 -4.14
C ARG A 236 -23.69 29.53 -5.61
N LEU A 237 -22.67 28.77 -5.99
CA LEU A 237 -22.22 28.70 -7.38
C LEU A 237 -23.25 28.03 -8.29
N ARG A 238 -23.95 27.00 -7.81
CA ARG A 238 -25.10 26.42 -8.51
C ARG A 238 -26.20 27.44 -8.74
N LEU A 239 -26.58 28.20 -7.70
CA LEU A 239 -27.57 29.27 -7.85
C LEU A 239 -27.14 30.32 -8.89
N LEU A 240 -25.85 30.69 -8.92
CA LEU A 240 -25.33 31.64 -9.92
C LEU A 240 -25.35 31.09 -11.34
N LYS A 241 -25.00 29.81 -11.55
CA LYS A 241 -25.18 29.15 -12.85
C LYS A 241 -26.66 29.10 -13.26
N ASN A 242 -27.54 28.84 -12.31
CA ASN A 242 -28.99 28.81 -12.53
C ASN A 242 -29.58 30.19 -12.90
N VAL A 243 -29.08 31.31 -12.36
CA VAL A 243 -29.59 32.66 -12.67
C VAL A 243 -29.27 33.10 -14.11
N GLY A 244 -28.27 32.48 -14.75
CA GLY A 244 -27.95 32.67 -16.17
C GLY A 244 -28.88 31.95 -17.16
N GLY A 245 -29.87 31.19 -16.65
CA GLY A 245 -30.81 30.40 -17.45
C GLY A 245 -30.52 28.90 -17.53
N GLU A 246 -29.44 28.41 -16.89
CA GLU A 246 -29.10 26.99 -16.87
C GLU A 246 -29.36 26.40 -15.49
N ASP A 247 -30.60 25.97 -15.24
CA ASP A 247 -30.95 25.26 -14.02
C ASP A 247 -30.32 23.86 -14.03
N PHE A 248 -29.23 23.66 -13.29
CA PHE A 248 -28.58 22.34 -13.20
C PHE A 248 -29.43 21.31 -12.44
N ARG A 249 -30.52 21.74 -11.81
CA ARG A 249 -31.44 20.90 -11.06
C ARG A 249 -32.85 21.47 -11.09
N GLN A 250 -33.58 21.39 -12.21
CA GLN A 250 -35.04 21.13 -12.22
C GLN A 250 -35.69 21.12 -13.64
N GLU A 251 -36.40 20.03 -13.94
CA GLU A 251 -37.80 20.03 -14.40
C GLU A 251 -38.19 20.67 -15.75
N SER A 252 -37.26 20.89 -16.68
CA SER A 252 -37.64 21.16 -18.07
C SER A 252 -36.71 20.47 -19.06
N GLY A 253 -37.24 19.42 -19.67
CA GLY A 253 -36.76 18.77 -20.87
C GLY A 253 -37.98 18.30 -21.66
N PHE A 254 -37.81 17.78 -22.87
CA PHE A 254 -38.95 17.15 -23.56
C PHE A 254 -39.50 16.02 -22.69
N VAL A 255 -40.77 16.14 -22.35
CA VAL A 255 -41.53 15.12 -21.64
C VAL A 255 -41.65 13.92 -22.58
N ASP A 256 -41.22 12.74 -22.15
CA ASP A 256 -41.62 11.52 -22.84
C ASP A 256 -43.12 11.38 -22.67
N LEU A 257 -43.87 11.76 -23.71
CA LEU A 257 -45.33 11.84 -23.64
C LEU A 257 -45.94 10.48 -23.28
N GLN A 258 -45.33 9.35 -23.67
CA GLN A 258 -45.83 8.03 -23.33
C GLN A 258 -45.64 7.71 -21.85
N GLU A 259 -44.47 8.04 -21.30
CA GLU A 259 -44.17 7.79 -19.88
C GLU A 259 -44.95 8.75 -18.97
N ALA A 260 -45.13 10.00 -19.39
CA ALA A 260 -45.93 11.00 -18.68
C ALA A 260 -47.41 10.64 -18.60
N ILE A 261 -47.98 10.13 -19.70
CA ILE A 261 -49.35 9.65 -19.71
C ILE A 261 -49.52 8.49 -18.72
N GLN A 262 -48.55 7.57 -18.62
CA GLN A 262 -48.59 6.48 -17.64
C GLN A 262 -48.47 6.96 -16.18
N VAL A 263 -47.61 7.95 -15.91
CA VAL A 263 -47.44 8.50 -14.56
C VAL A 263 -48.68 9.26 -14.10
N ILE A 264 -49.29 10.05 -14.98
CA ILE A 264 -50.57 10.75 -14.72
C ILE A 264 -51.71 9.75 -14.53
N ALA A 265 -51.81 8.72 -15.39
CA ALA A 265 -52.84 7.69 -15.29
C ALA A 265 -52.73 6.85 -14.02
N SER A 266 -51.51 6.65 -13.49
CA SER A 266 -51.26 5.88 -12.27
C SER A 266 -51.34 6.70 -10.98
N LYS A 267 -51.56 8.03 -11.05
CA LYS A 267 -51.51 8.96 -9.90
C LYS A 267 -50.25 8.85 -9.04
N SER A 268 -49.14 8.33 -9.58
CA SER A 268 -47.88 8.25 -8.84
C SER A 268 -47.11 9.55 -8.99
N GLN A 269 -46.59 10.11 -7.89
CA GLN A 269 -45.66 11.24 -7.95
C GLN A 269 -44.29 10.71 -8.32
N ARG A 270 -43.95 10.76 -9.60
CA ARG A 270 -42.70 10.26 -10.15
C ARG A 270 -42.09 11.32 -11.07
N THR A 271 -40.79 11.60 -10.88
CA THR A 271 -40.05 12.72 -11.52
C THR A 271 -39.05 12.24 -12.58
N ASP A 272 -39.07 10.96 -12.90
CA ASP A 272 -38.21 10.23 -13.87
C ASP A 272 -38.62 10.43 -15.34
N ILE A 273 -39.65 11.24 -15.60
CA ILE A 273 -40.28 11.46 -16.92
C ILE A 273 -39.55 12.46 -17.83
N PHE A 274 -38.47 13.06 -17.33
CA PHE A 274 -37.71 14.09 -18.05
C PHE A 274 -36.43 13.47 -18.61
N VAL A 275 -36.36 13.34 -19.93
CA VAL A 275 -35.11 12.98 -20.62
C VAL A 275 -34.17 14.18 -20.57
N ARG A 276 -32.94 13.98 -20.08
CA ARG A 276 -31.91 15.02 -20.07
C ARG A 276 -31.60 15.43 -21.51
N GLU A 277 -31.95 16.65 -21.86
CA GLU A 277 -31.32 17.32 -22.97
C GLU A 277 -29.85 17.55 -22.55
N GLU A 278 -28.89 17.04 -23.31
CA GLU A 278 -27.49 17.47 -23.24
C GLU A 278 -27.43 18.92 -23.74
N LEU A 279 -28.01 19.84 -22.96
CA LEU A 279 -28.05 21.25 -23.26
C LEU A 279 -26.64 21.79 -23.14
N GLN A 280 -26.23 22.49 -24.20
CA GLN A 280 -25.12 23.44 -24.31
C GLN A 280 -24.70 24.01 -22.95
N THR A 281 -23.85 23.29 -22.23
CA THR A 281 -23.17 23.89 -21.09
C THR A 281 -22.04 24.69 -21.69
N ARG A 282 -21.93 25.96 -21.32
CA ARG A 282 -20.74 26.75 -21.58
C ARG A 282 -19.53 25.93 -21.12
N GLU A 283 -18.61 25.61 -22.03
CA GLU A 283 -17.38 24.88 -21.69
C GLU A 283 -16.55 25.73 -20.73
N ASP A 284 -16.74 25.51 -19.42
CA ASP A 284 -16.03 26.22 -18.37
C ASP A 284 -14.72 25.49 -18.07
N ALA A 285 -13.59 26.12 -18.40
CA ALA A 285 -12.28 25.64 -18.00
C ALA A 285 -11.78 26.39 -16.75
N TRP A 286 -11.47 25.69 -15.66
CA TRP A 286 -10.98 26.30 -14.42
C TRP A 286 -9.50 26.02 -14.19
N SER A 287 -8.72 27.07 -13.94
CA SER A 287 -7.35 26.96 -13.44
C SER A 287 -7.26 27.59 -12.06
N ILE A 288 -6.97 26.77 -11.04
CA ILE A 288 -6.82 27.21 -9.66
C ILE A 288 -5.33 27.40 -9.40
N LEU A 289 -4.89 28.64 -9.23
CA LEU A 289 -3.49 28.97 -8.93
C LEU A 289 -3.29 29.16 -7.44
N ILE A 290 -2.33 28.42 -6.87
CA ILE A 290 -1.96 28.47 -5.45
C ILE A 290 -0.55 29.00 -5.34
N ASP A 291 -0.38 30.09 -4.61
CA ASP A 291 0.94 30.57 -4.22
C ASP A 291 1.55 29.59 -3.19
N ALA A 292 2.78 29.14 -3.44
CA ALA A 292 3.56 28.25 -2.59
C ALA A 292 4.82 28.92 -2.02
N SER A 293 4.91 30.26 -2.12
CA SER A 293 6.03 31.05 -1.64
C SER A 293 6.19 30.98 -0.12
N HIS A 294 7.39 31.32 0.36
CA HIS A 294 7.72 31.32 1.79
C HIS A 294 6.79 32.21 2.64
N SER A 295 6.11 33.18 2.04
CA SER A 295 5.14 34.06 2.70
C SER A 295 3.94 33.30 3.29
N LEU A 296 3.58 32.14 2.71
CA LEU A 296 2.44 31.31 3.14
C LEU A 296 2.82 30.20 4.12
N ASN A 297 4.10 30.13 4.52
CA ASN A 297 4.60 29.11 5.46
C ASN A 297 3.89 29.20 6.84
N MET A 298 3.46 30.40 7.24
CA MET A 298 2.70 30.67 8.47
C MET A 298 1.23 30.18 8.41
N PHE A 299 0.68 29.94 7.21
CA PHE A 299 -0.73 29.58 6.98
C PHE A 299 -0.91 28.21 6.32
N LYS A 300 0.12 27.35 6.33
CA LYS A 300 0.12 26.04 5.65
C LYS A 300 -1.12 25.19 5.93
N GLY A 301 -1.67 25.25 7.15
CA GLY A 301 -2.89 24.54 7.52
C GLY A 301 -4.15 25.04 6.80
N GLU A 302 -4.34 26.36 6.80
CA GLU A 302 -5.52 27.04 6.24
C GLU A 302 -5.50 27.07 4.72
N VAL A 303 -4.34 27.35 4.11
CA VAL A 303 -4.16 27.35 2.64
C VAL A 303 -4.48 25.98 2.07
N ARG A 304 -4.03 24.89 2.72
CA ARG A 304 -4.42 23.51 2.36
C ARG A 304 -5.92 23.28 2.45
N GLY A 305 -6.58 23.86 3.45
CA GLY A 305 -8.04 23.77 3.60
C GLY A 305 -8.79 24.52 2.49
N ILE A 306 -8.33 25.70 2.11
CA ILE A 306 -8.90 26.49 1.01
C ILE A 306 -8.71 25.76 -0.32
N ALA A 307 -7.51 25.27 -0.59
CA ALA A 307 -7.20 24.47 -1.78
C ALA A 307 -8.11 23.23 -1.87
N LEU A 308 -8.27 22.49 -0.77
CA LEU A 308 -9.17 21.35 -0.70
C LEU A 308 -10.62 21.75 -0.97
N CYS A 309 -11.09 22.86 -0.40
CA CYS A 309 -12.45 23.35 -0.66
C CYS A 309 -12.67 23.65 -2.14
N LEU A 310 -11.73 24.37 -2.77
CA LEU A 310 -11.82 24.75 -4.17
C LEU A 310 -11.76 23.54 -5.09
N ALA A 311 -10.88 22.57 -4.81
CA ALA A 311 -10.76 21.33 -5.57
C ALA A 311 -12.05 20.49 -5.50
N GLU A 312 -12.64 20.31 -4.31
CA GLU A 312 -13.89 19.55 -4.15
C GLU A 312 -15.09 20.26 -4.81
N VAL A 313 -15.12 21.59 -4.77
CA VAL A 313 -16.13 22.38 -5.48
C VAL A 313 -15.97 22.25 -6.99
N ALA A 314 -14.76 22.41 -7.54
CA ALA A 314 -14.47 22.29 -8.97
C ALA A 314 -14.84 20.89 -9.48
N LYS A 315 -14.36 19.85 -8.80
CA LYS A 315 -14.67 18.44 -9.10
C LYS A 315 -16.17 18.16 -9.18
N THR A 316 -16.97 18.79 -8.31
CA THR A 316 -18.42 18.56 -8.23
C THR A 316 -19.23 19.44 -9.18
N LEU A 317 -18.70 20.61 -9.56
CA LEU A 317 -19.40 21.59 -10.39
C LEU A 317 -19.09 21.43 -11.88
N ILE A 318 -17.88 21.01 -12.22
CA ILE A 318 -17.41 20.83 -13.60
C ILE A 318 -17.59 19.36 -13.97
N LEU A 319 -18.38 19.10 -15.01
CA LEU A 319 -18.69 17.74 -15.44
C LEU A 319 -17.48 17.07 -16.09
N ASP A 320 -16.80 17.78 -16.99
CA ASP A 320 -15.57 17.32 -17.61
C ASP A 320 -14.36 17.51 -16.68
N GLN A 321 -13.76 16.40 -16.25
CA GLN A 321 -12.61 16.43 -15.35
C GLN A 321 -11.32 16.88 -16.05
N ASN A 322 -11.30 16.92 -17.39
CA ASN A 322 -10.17 17.48 -18.14
C ASN A 322 -10.26 19.01 -18.26
N SER A 323 -11.41 19.59 -17.94
CA SER A 323 -11.66 21.04 -18.00
C SER A 323 -11.28 21.77 -16.71
N TRP A 324 -10.57 21.15 -15.77
CA TRP A 324 -10.01 21.90 -14.64
C TRP A 324 -8.67 21.36 -14.15
N GLY A 325 -7.88 22.27 -13.58
CA GLY A 325 -6.57 21.97 -13.02
C GLY A 325 -6.25 22.86 -11.84
N MET A 326 -5.36 22.38 -10.97
CA MET A 326 -4.85 23.13 -9.84
C MET A 326 -3.33 23.16 -9.92
N TYR A 327 -2.75 24.35 -9.89
CA TYR A 327 -1.34 24.60 -10.11
C TYR A 327 -0.77 25.39 -8.94
N ALA A 328 0.44 25.05 -8.52
CA ALA A 328 1.18 25.81 -7.53
C ALA A 328 2.33 26.57 -8.20
N PHE A 329 2.61 27.79 -7.74
CA PHE A 329 3.75 28.59 -8.21
C PHE A 329 4.51 29.19 -7.01
N ASN A 330 5.79 29.50 -7.20
CA ASN A 330 6.65 30.14 -6.21
C ASN A 330 7.37 31.33 -6.85
#